data_AF-A0A1G6JHY5-F1
#
_entry.id   AF-A0A1G6JHY5-F1
#
_cell.length_a   1.000
_cell.length_b   1.000
_cell.length_c   1.000
_cell.angle_alpha   90.00
_cell.angle_beta   90.00
_cell.angle_gamma   90.00
#
_symmetry.space_group_name_H-M   'P 1'
#
loop_
_entity.id
_entity.type
_entity.pdbx_description
1 polymer ?
#
loop_
_entity_poly.entity_id
_entity_poly.type
_entity_poly.pdbx_seq_one_letter_code
_entity_poly.pdbx_strand_id
1 'polypeptide(L)'
;MSAAEVVAVPAVDDGPAWARVALLVTRGRAVVVTVDPQASVDLATVDLLARLVLAARRSGGCLVVDPPHPGLRRAAALLGLREALGL
;
A
#
# COMPACT_ATOMS: atom_id res chain seq x y z
N MET A 1 4.38 -13.26 16.87
CA MET A 1 3.89 -12.52 15.69
C MET A 1 3.55 -11.11 16.15
N SER A 2 4.29 -10.10 15.69
CA SER A 2 3.97 -8.69 16.00
C SER A 2 2.60 -8.35 15.40
N ALA A 3 1.75 -7.64 16.14
CA ALA A 3 0.46 -7.16 15.63
C ALA A 3 0.68 -6.30 14.37
N ALA A 4 -0.12 -6.54 13.33
CA ALA A 4 -0.11 -5.72 12.13
C ALA A 4 -0.84 -4.40 12.41
N GLU A 5 -0.27 -3.28 11.97
CA GLU A 5 -0.88 -1.97 12.16
C GLU A 5 -1.80 -1.65 10.98
N VAL A 6 -3.07 -1.36 11.26
CA VAL A 6 -4.05 -1.00 10.25
C VAL A 6 -4.05 0.51 10.08
N VAL A 7 -3.84 0.99 8.85
CA VAL A 7 -3.82 2.41 8.51
C VAL A 7 -4.82 2.67 7.38
N ALA A 8 -5.82 3.51 7.64
CA ALA A 8 -6.69 4.03 6.60
C ALA A 8 -5.96 5.13 5.82
N VAL A 9 -5.99 5.05 4.49
CA VAL A 9 -5.33 6.01 3.60
C VAL A 9 -6.32 6.51 2.54
N PRO A 10 -6.26 7.80 2.17
CA PRO A 10 -6.92 8.27 0.96
C PRO A 10 -6.21 7.72 -0.30
N ALA A 11 -6.82 7.86 -1.49
CA ALA A 11 -6.04 7.85 -2.73
C ALA A 11 -5.00 8.98 -2.66
N VAL A 12 -3.88 8.86 -3.38
CA VAL A 12 -2.70 9.73 -3.21
C VAL A 12 -3.09 11.22 -3.17
N ASP A 13 -3.10 11.75 -1.95
CA ASP A 13 -2.78 13.12 -1.62
C ASP A 13 -1.46 13.10 -0.83
N ASP A 14 -0.75 14.22 -0.76
CA ASP A 14 0.46 14.38 0.05
C ASP A 14 0.12 14.42 1.56
N GLY A 15 -0.56 13.38 2.04
CA GLY A 15 -1.13 13.30 3.38
C GLY A 15 -0.25 12.61 4.42
N PRO A 16 -0.46 12.91 5.73
CA PRO A 16 0.28 12.33 6.85
C PRO A 16 0.11 10.80 6.99
N ALA A 17 -0.94 10.22 6.40
CA ALA A 17 -1.21 8.79 6.46
C ALA A 17 -0.14 7.97 5.70
N TRP A 18 0.24 8.40 4.49
CA TRP A 18 1.27 7.72 3.70
C TRP A 18 2.66 7.84 4.31
N ALA A 19 2.97 8.99 4.91
CA ALA A 19 4.21 9.17 5.66
C ALA A 19 4.29 8.20 6.86
N ARG A 20 3.17 7.97 7.56
CA ARG A 20 3.10 6.98 8.64
C ARG A 20 3.31 5.55 8.11
N VAL A 21 2.68 5.18 7.00
CA VAL A 21 2.89 3.87 6.37
C VAL A 21 4.37 3.68 6.02
N ALA A 22 5.00 4.66 5.36
CA ALA A 22 6.42 4.64 5.02
C ALA A 22 7.31 4.43 6.25
N LEU A 23 7.03 5.14 7.35
CA LEU A 23 7.79 5.01 8.60
C LEU A 23 7.66 3.61 9.22
N LEU A 24 6.47 3.01 9.19
CA LEU A 24 6.22 1.70 9.76
C LEU A 24 6.89 0.59 8.95
N VAL A 25 6.73 0.62 7.62
CA VAL A 25 7.32 -0.41 6.75
C VAL A 25 8.84 -0.35 6.76
N THR A 26 9.43 0.85 6.80
CA THR A 26 10.89 1.02 6.87
C THR A 26 11.50 0.54 8.18
N ARG A 27 10.70 0.47 9.26
CA ARG A 27 11.06 -0.15 10.55
C ARG A 27 10.81 -1.66 10.61
N GLY A 28 10.50 -2.30 9.48
CA GLY A 28 10.25 -3.73 9.42
C GLY A 28 8.93 -4.17 10.06
N ARG A 29 7.96 -3.25 10.20
CA ARG A 29 6.63 -3.60 10.71
C ARG A 29 5.76 -4.23 9.63
N ALA A 30 4.77 -5.01 10.07
CA ALA A 30 3.66 -5.44 9.23
C ALA A 30 2.57 -4.36 9.25
N VAL A 31 2.16 -3.90 8.08
CA VAL A 31 1.17 -2.84 7.91
C VAL A 31 0.06 -3.31 6.98
N VAL A 32 -1.18 -3.11 7.38
CA VAL A 32 -2.37 -3.30 6.54
C VAL A 32 -2.89 -1.93 6.17
N VAL A 33 -3.01 -1.67 4.87
CA VAL A 33 -3.52 -0.42 4.34
C VAL A 33 -4.93 -0.64 3.81
N THR A 34 -5.86 0.17 4.28
CA THR A 34 -7.22 0.24 3.75
C THR A 34 -7.35 1.51 2.92
N VAL A 35 -7.50 1.34 1.61
CA VAL A 35 -7.76 2.44 0.69
C VAL A 35 -9.26 2.76 0.72
N ASP A 36 -9.62 4.02 0.86
CA ASP A 36 -11.01 4.46 0.79
C ASP A 36 -11.68 3.93 -0.51
N PRO A 37 -12.80 3.19 -0.41
CA PRO A 37 -13.50 2.60 -1.56
C PRO A 37 -14.07 3.62 -2.56
N GLN A 38 -14.21 4.90 -2.17
CA GLN A 38 -14.66 5.98 -3.04
C GLN A 38 -13.49 6.74 -3.68
N ALA A 39 -12.25 6.41 -3.34
CA ALA A 39 -11.10 7.15 -3.78
C ALA A 39 -10.74 6.84 -5.25
N SER A 40 -10.42 7.88 -6.01
CA SER A 40 -9.96 7.72 -7.39
C SER A 40 -8.52 7.20 -7.40
N VAL A 41 -8.35 5.90 -7.64
CA VAL A 41 -7.02 5.29 -7.78
C VAL A 41 -6.44 5.59 -9.16
N ASP A 42 -5.28 6.23 -9.15
CA ASP A 42 -4.51 6.59 -10.32
C ASP A 42 -3.15 5.87 -10.35
N LEU A 43 -2.33 6.18 -11.37
CA LEU A 43 -0.99 5.60 -11.50
C LEU A 43 -0.05 6.02 -10.36
N ALA A 44 -0.22 7.23 -9.80
CA ALA A 44 0.57 7.70 -8.67
C ALA A 44 0.34 6.84 -7.43
N THR A 45 -0.91 6.45 -7.19
CA THR A 45 -1.29 5.52 -6.11
C THR A 45 -0.64 4.14 -6.28
N VAL A 46 -0.59 3.63 -7.51
CA VAL A 46 0.07 2.35 -7.80
C VAL A 46 1.59 2.44 -7.59
N ASP A 47 2.23 3.49 -8.11
CA ASP A 47 3.69 3.70 -7.95
C ASP A 47 4.08 3.82 -6.47
N LEU A 48 3.33 4.61 -5.70
CA LEU A 48 3.56 4.75 -4.25
C LEU A 48 3.47 3.40 -3.53
N LEU A 49 2.42 2.62 -3.79
CA LEU A 49 2.26 1.30 -3.19
C LEU A 49 3.39 0.35 -3.59
N ALA A 50 3.81 0.36 -4.86
CA ALA A 50 4.93 -0.46 -5.31
C ALA A 50 6.24 -0.12 -4.58
N ARG A 51 6.52 1.19 -4.40
CA ARG A 51 7.68 1.66 -3.63
C ARG A 51 7.61 1.24 -2.16
N LEU A 52 6.43 1.36 -1.54
CA LEU A 52 6.24 0.98 -0.13
C LEU A 52 6.36 -0.53 0.08
N VAL A 53 5.82 -1.35 -0.83
CA VAL A 53 6.03 -2.81 -0.80
C VAL A 53 7.51 -3.15 -0.92
N LEU A 54 8.22 -2.51 -1.85
CA LEU A 54 9.66 -2.72 -2.00
C LEU A 54 10.42 -2.32 -0.72
N ALA A 55 10.08 -1.17 -0.13
CA ALA A 55 10.67 -0.72 1.13
C ALA A 55 10.40 -1.71 2.27
N ALA A 56 9.16 -2.19 2.40
CA ALA A 56 8.77 -3.20 3.39
C ALA A 56 9.63 -4.46 3.27
N ARG A 57 9.76 -5.00 2.04
CA ARG A 57 10.58 -6.20 1.77
C ARG A 57 12.04 -6.00 2.16
N ARG A 58 12.62 -4.84 1.82
CA ARG A 58 14.02 -4.52 2.15
C ARG A 58 14.26 -4.37 3.65
N SER A 59 13.25 -3.93 4.40
CA SER A 59 13.32 -3.76 5.85
C SER A 59 12.86 -4.98 6.65
N GLY A 60 12.51 -6.10 5.99
CA GLY A 60 11.99 -7.30 6.65
C GLY A 60 10.55 -7.16 7.17
N GLY A 61 9.83 -6.10 6.76
CA GLY A 61 8.43 -5.88 7.06
C GLY A 61 7.50 -6.43 5.98
N CYS A 62 6.23 -6.08 6.08
CA CYS A 62 5.22 -6.45 5.09
C CYS A 62 4.19 -5.32 4.93
N LEU A 63 3.71 -5.12 3.72
CA LEU A 63 2.59 -4.23 3.42
C LEU A 63 1.52 -5.06 2.73
N VAL A 64 0.30 -5.02 3.26
CA VAL A 64 -0.88 -5.68 2.70
C VAL A 64 -1.93 -4.63 2.42
N VAL A 65 -2.57 -4.70 1.26
CA VAL A 65 -3.74 -3.85 0.94
C VAL A 65 -4.99 -4.68 1.17
N ASP A 66 -5.82 -4.28 2.14
CA ASP A 66 -7.03 -5.02 2.51
C ASP A 66 -8.16 -4.05 2.95
N PRO A 67 -9.36 -4.13 2.34
CA PRO A 67 -9.71 -4.93 1.16
C PRO A 67 -9.05 -4.42 -0.13
N PRO A 68 -8.86 -5.28 -1.15
CA PRO A 68 -8.22 -4.88 -2.40
C PRO A 68 -9.15 -3.98 -3.23
N HIS A 69 -8.80 -2.69 -3.31
CA HIS A 69 -9.57 -1.67 -4.04
C HIS A 69 -9.75 -2.05 -5.54
N PRO A 70 -10.98 -2.03 -6.10
CA PRO A 70 -11.22 -2.51 -7.47
C PRO A 70 -10.47 -1.70 -8.53
N GLY A 71 -10.34 -0.39 -8.35
CA GLY A 71 -9.54 0.48 -9.22
C GLY A 71 -8.05 0.11 -9.18
N LEU A 72 -7.54 -0.25 -8.00
CA LEU A 72 -6.14 -0.64 -7.82
C LEU A 72 -5.87 -2.00 -8.48
N ARG A 73 -6.78 -2.96 -8.33
CA ARG A 73 -6.68 -4.27 -9.00
C ARG A 73 -6.61 -4.12 -10.52
N ARG A 74 -7.44 -3.24 -11.10
CA ARG A 74 -7.43 -2.96 -12.55
C ARG A 74 -6.13 -2.30 -12.99
N ALA A 75 -5.71 -1.24 -12.30
CA ALA A 75 -4.48 -0.53 -12.65
C ALA A 75 -3.23 -1.42 -12.49
N ALA A 76 -3.14 -2.18 -11.40
CA ALA A 76 -2.06 -3.14 -11.19
C ALA A 76 -2.06 -4.26 -12.25
N ALA A 77 -3.22 -4.72 -12.72
CA ALA A 77 -3.32 -5.68 -13.81
C ALA A 77 -2.75 -5.12 -15.12
N LEU A 78 -3.11 -3.88 -15.47
CA LEU A 78 -2.61 -3.22 -16.68
C LEU A 78 -1.08 -3.05 -16.66
N LEU A 79 -0.49 -2.88 -15.48
CA LEU A 79 0.95 -2.68 -15.31
C LEU A 79 1.73 -3.98 -15.02
N GLY A 80 1.06 -5.14 -14.91
CA GLY A 80 1.71 -6.39 -14.52
C GLY A 80 2.22 -6.42 -13.08
N LEU A 81 1.66 -5.60 -12.19
CA LEU A 81 2.12 -5.43 -10.80
C LEU A 81 1.27 -6.16 -9.76
N ARG A 82 0.30 -6.98 -10.17
CA ARG A 82 -0.63 -7.66 -9.24
C ARG A 82 0.08 -8.50 -8.18
N GLU A 83 0.98 -9.37 -8.61
CA GLU A 83 1.74 -10.25 -7.69
C GLU A 83 2.69 -9.44 -6.80
N ALA A 84 3.28 -8.37 -7.36
CA ALA A 84 4.13 -7.48 -6.60
C ALA A 84 3.36 -6.81 -5.45
N LEU A 85 2.10 -6.44 -5.67
CA LEU A 85 1.25 -5.75 -4.69
C LEU A 85 0.38 -6.68 -3.83
N GLY A 86 0.32 -7.98 -4.15
CA GLY A 86 -0.55 -8.95 -3.46
C GLY A 86 -2.05 -8.77 -3.74
N LEU A 87 -2.42 -8.49 -5.01
CA LEU A 87 -3.78 -8.09 -5.45
C LEU A 87 -4.48 -9.00 -6.48
#